data_AF-A0A935B708-F1
#
_entry.id   AF-A0A935B708-F1
#
_cell.length_a   1.000
_cell.length_b   1.000
_cell.length_c   1.000
_cell.angle_alpha   90.00
_cell.angle_beta   90.00
_cell.angle_gamma   90.00
#
_symmetry.space_group_name_H-M   'P 1'
#
loop_
_entity.id
_entity.type
_entity.pdbx_description
1 polymer ?
#
loop_
_entity_poly.entity_id
_entity_poly.type
_entity_poly.pdbx_seq_one_letter_code
_entity_poly.pdbx_strand_id
1 'polypeptide(L)'
;MECIRCGATAVVEGSLTETSGGGGIAFSISATSLLKRIFGGGNRKISARACVHCSHIELLADFTDKDKKRFQEFDGPQPDMLERIN
;
A
#
# COMPACT_ATOMS: atom_id res chain seq x y z
N MET A 1 13.75 -10.76 -9.88
CA MET A 1 13.35 -10.08 -8.62
C MET A 1 13.91 -10.90 -7.47
N GLU A 2 14.37 -10.26 -6.41
CA GLU A 2 14.98 -10.92 -5.25
C GLU A 2 14.13 -10.65 -4.01
N CYS A 3 14.07 -11.62 -3.10
CA CYS A 3 13.38 -11.45 -1.83
C CYS A 3 14.14 -10.44 -0.96
N ILE A 4 13.45 -9.41 -0.47
CA ILE A 4 14.07 -8.36 0.37
C ILE A 4 14.65 -8.90 1.67
N ARG A 5 14.16 -10.06 2.14
CA ARG A 5 14.57 -10.66 3.40
C ARG A 5 15.78 -11.58 3.27
N CYS A 6 15.88 -12.35 2.19
CA CYS A 6 16.92 -13.39 2.06
C CYS A 6 17.75 -13.33 0.76
N GLY A 7 17.47 -12.40 -0.15
CA GLY A 7 18.18 -12.25 -1.42
C GLY A 7 17.89 -13.33 -2.46
N ALA A 8 17.06 -14.34 -2.15
CA ALA A 8 16.76 -15.41 -3.09
C ALA A 8 15.94 -14.90 -4.28
N THR A 9 16.24 -15.40 -5.48
CA THR A 9 15.49 -15.09 -6.72
C THR A 9 14.17 -15.85 -6.86
N ALA A 10 13.88 -16.76 -5.92
CA ALA A 10 12.67 -17.59 -5.87
C ALA A 10 11.47 -16.82 -5.28
N VAL A 11 11.03 -15.77 -5.96
CA VAL A 11 9.89 -14.92 -5.56
C VAL A 11 8.75 -15.06 -6.58
N VAL A 12 7.53 -15.25 -6.08
CA VAL A 12 6.30 -15.35 -6.89
C VAL A 12 5.35 -14.19 -6.61
N GLU A 13 4.70 -13.66 -7.64
CA GLU A 13 3.68 -12.62 -7.51
C GLU A 13 2.32 -13.22 -7.13
N GLY A 14 1.52 -12.47 -6.38
CA GLY A 14 0.18 -12.85 -5.97
C GLY A 14 -0.67 -11.65 -5.54
N SER A 15 -1.87 -11.94 -5.04
CA SER A 15 -2.80 -10.96 -4.47
C SER A 15 -3.34 -11.44 -3.14
N LEU A 16 -3.72 -10.49 -2.28
CA LEU A 16 -4.45 -10.79 -1.05
C LEU A 16 -5.96 -10.69 -1.30
N THR A 17 -6.69 -11.74 -0.94
CA THR A 17 -8.14 -11.82 -1.02
C THR A 17 -8.72 -12.19 0.33
N GLU A 18 -9.90 -11.66 0.66
CA GLU A 18 -10.66 -12.09 1.83
C GLU A 18 -11.40 -13.38 1.51
N THR A 19 -11.20 -14.41 2.33
CA THR A 19 -11.80 -15.74 2.15
C THR A 19 -13.32 -15.77 2.33
N SER A 20 -13.90 -14.81 3.04
CA SER A 20 -15.35 -14.77 3.35
C SER A 20 -16.14 -13.74 2.56
N GLY A 21 -15.49 -12.87 1.79
CA GLY A 21 -16.14 -11.72 1.12
C GLY A 21 -15.82 -11.58 -0.37
N GLY A 22 -14.87 -12.35 -0.90
CA GLY A 22 -14.45 -12.28 -2.31
C GLY A 22 -13.78 -10.96 -2.72
N GLY A 23 -13.78 -9.96 -1.84
CA GLY A 23 -13.11 -8.68 -2.03
C GLY A 23 -11.59 -8.81 -1.84
N GLY A 24 -10.83 -8.07 -2.64
CA GLY A 24 -9.40 -7.90 -2.41
C GLY A 24 -9.13 -7.01 -1.19
N ILE A 25 -7.99 -7.19 -0.54
CA ILE A 25 -7.55 -6.31 0.55
C ILE A 25 -7.00 -5.01 -0.05
N ALA A 26 -7.36 -3.86 0.53
CA ALA A 26 -6.89 -2.54 0.11
C ALA A 26 -6.20 -1.79 1.25
N PHE A 27 -5.18 -1.01 0.91
CA PHE A 27 -4.50 -0.09 1.82
C PHE A 27 -5.28 1.23 1.89
N SER A 28 -5.74 1.61 3.08
CA SER A 28 -6.52 2.82 3.28
C SER A 28 -5.66 3.91 3.89
N ILE A 29 -5.43 5.00 3.15
CA ILE A 29 -4.71 6.18 3.68
C ILE A 29 -5.52 6.73 4.87
N SER A 30 -4.88 6.96 6.02
CA SER A 30 -5.54 7.46 7.24
C SER A 30 -5.96 8.93 7.12
N ALA A 31 -5.23 9.73 6.35
CA ALA A 31 -5.48 11.16 6.14
C ALA A 31 -6.65 11.48 5.18
N THR A 32 -7.39 10.48 4.67
CA THR A 32 -8.54 10.72 3.79
C THR A 32 -9.83 10.82 4.59
N SER A 33 -10.64 11.84 4.32
CA SER A 33 -11.94 12.00 4.98
C SER A 33 -12.82 10.76 4.77
N LEU A 34 -13.66 10.45 5.76
CA LEU A 34 -14.55 9.29 5.74
C LEU A 34 -15.42 9.27 4.46
N LEU A 35 -15.88 10.45 4.03
CA LEU A 35 -16.62 10.64 2.78
C LEU A 35 -15.79 10.20 1.55
N LYS A 36 -14.51 10.60 1.45
CA LYS A 36 -13.65 10.17 0.34
C LYS A 36 -13.44 8.66 0.35
N ARG A 37 -13.24 8.05 1.51
CA ARG A 37 -13.08 6.60 1.67
C ARG A 37 -14.32 5.82 1.19
N ILE A 38 -15.52 6.32 1.51
CA ILE A 38 -16.80 5.70 1.10
C ILE A 38 -16.99 5.75 -0.43
N PHE A 39 -16.54 6.82 -1.10
CA PHE A 39 -16.59 6.95 -2.56
C PHE A 39 -15.37 6.32 -3.28
N GLY A 40 -14.64 5.40 -2.64
CA GLY A 40 -13.47 4.72 -3.22
C GLY A 40 -12.21 5.60 -3.32
N GLY A 41 -12.27 6.84 -2.85
CA GLY A 41 -11.15 7.76 -2.77
C GLY A 41 -10.26 7.48 -1.57
N GLY A 42 -9.02 7.05 -1.83
CA GLY A 42 -7.99 6.90 -0.78
C GLY A 42 -7.63 5.46 -0.43
N ASN A 43 -8.26 4.48 -1.08
CA ASN A 43 -7.87 3.08 -1.01
C ASN A 43 -6.86 2.79 -2.14
N ARG A 44 -5.83 2.01 -1.85
CA ARG A 44 -4.82 1.54 -2.82
C ARG A 44 -4.87 0.04 -2.88
N LYS A 45 -4.78 -0.50 -4.10
CA LYS A 45 -4.63 -1.95 -4.28
C LYS A 45 -3.34 -2.38 -3.59
N ILE A 46 -3.38 -3.53 -2.92
CA ILE A 46 -2.19 -4.18 -2.38
C ILE A 46 -1.81 -5.31 -3.34
N SER A 47 -0.61 -5.22 -3.90
CA SER A 47 0.05 -6.34 -4.56
C SER A 47 0.89 -7.10 -3.54
N ALA A 48 1.03 -8.41 -3.72
CA ALA A 48 1.78 -9.26 -2.81
C ALA A 48 2.81 -10.08 -3.56
N ARG A 49 3.91 -10.39 -2.89
CA ARG A 49 4.94 -11.31 -3.38
C ARG A 49 5.32 -12.27 -2.28
N ALA A 50 5.51 -13.54 -2.61
CA ALA A 50 5.92 -14.55 -1.66
C ALA A 50 7.25 -15.18 -2.09
N CYS A 51 8.19 -15.30 -1.16
CA CYS A 51 9.43 -16.02 -1.39
C CYS A 51 9.24 -17.50 -1.06
N VAL A 52 9.43 -18.37 -2.04
CA VAL A 52 9.33 -19.83 -1.86
C VAL A 52 10.44 -20.37 -0.95
N HIS A 53 11.61 -19.72 -0.95
CA HIS A 53 12.77 -20.17 -0.16
C HIS A 53 12.62 -19.93 1.34
N CYS A 54 12.10 -18.77 1.76
CA CYS A 54 12.04 -18.39 3.18
C CYS A 54 10.64 -18.11 3.71
N SER A 55 9.60 -18.34 2.89
CA SER A 55 8.19 -18.11 3.21
C SER A 55 7.86 -16.68 3.63
N HIS A 56 8.71 -15.71 3.29
CA HIS A 56 8.46 -14.30 3.55
C HIS A 56 7.46 -13.73 2.52
N ILE A 57 6.53 -12.91 3.00
CA ILE A 57 5.58 -12.18 2.17
C ILE A 57 5.91 -10.68 2.18
N GLU A 58 5.98 -10.10 0.99
CA GLU A 58 6.21 -8.68 0.75
C GLU A 58 4.89 -8.07 0.24
N LEU A 59 4.46 -6.97 0.84
CA LEU A 59 3.24 -6.28 0.48
C LEU A 59 3.56 -4.89 -0.07
N LEU A 60 2.99 -4.56 -1.21
CA LEU A 60 3.22 -3.28 -1.89
C LEU A 60 1.88 -2.59 -2.13
N ALA A 61 1.78 -1.33 -1.68
CA ALA A 61 0.65 -0.48 -2.03
C ALA A 61 0.90 0.19 -3.38
N ASP A 62 -0.02 0.03 -4.32
CA ASP A 62 0.12 0.56 -5.67
C ASP A 62 -0.25 2.06 -5.69
N PHE A 63 0.75 2.93 -5.55
CA PHE A 63 0.58 4.39 -5.65
C PHE A 63 0.64 4.88 -7.09
N THR A 64 -0.31 5.75 -7.45
CA THR A 64 -0.33 6.41 -8.75
C THR A 64 0.73 7.51 -8.85
N ASP A 65 1.09 7.95 -10.05
CA ASP A 65 2.03 9.06 -10.21
C ASP A 65 1.50 10.38 -9.62
N LYS A 66 0.16 10.55 -9.59
CA LYS A 66 -0.47 11.66 -8.89
C LYS A 66 -0.23 11.60 -7.38
N ASP A 67 -0.27 10.40 -6.80
CA ASP A 67 0.03 10.20 -5.37
C ASP A 67 1.49 10.55 -5.09
N LYS A 68 2.40 10.03 -5.91
CA LYS A 68 3.83 10.30 -5.79
C LYS A 68 4.13 11.79 -5.85
N LYS A 69 3.57 12.51 -6.85
CA LYS A 69 3.73 13.97 -6.96
C LYS A 69 3.22 14.69 -5.70
N ARG A 70 2.01 14.34 -5.25
CA ARG A 70 1.42 14.92 -4.02
C ARG A 70 2.29 14.69 -2.78
N PHE A 71 2.92 13.53 -2.64
CA PHE A 71 3.78 13.23 -1.49
C PHE A 71 5.20 13.77 -1.65
N GLN A 72 5.70 13.95 -2.87
CA GLN A 72 7.00 14.57 -3.18
C GLN A 72 6.98 16.10 -3.00
N GLU A 73 5.83 16.76 -3.09
CA GLU A 73 5.66 18.19 -2.78
C GLU A 73 5.99 18.53 -1.30
N PHE A 74 6.23 17.52 -0.45
CA PHE A 74 6.62 17.65 0.95
C PHE A 74 8.06 17.16 1.19
N ASP A 75 9.06 17.83 0.59
CA ASP A 75 10.49 17.66 0.93
C ASP A 75 10.90 18.39 2.25
N GLY A 76 9.93 18.84 3.04
CA GLY A 76 10.10 19.25 4.44
C GLY A 76 9.87 18.08 5.39
N PRO A 77 10.07 18.23 6.72
CA PRO A 77 9.70 17.19 7.68
C PRO A 77 8.27 16.74 7.38
N GLN A 78 8.08 15.43 7.18
CA GLN A 78 6.74 14.90 6.92
C GLN A 78 5.82 15.47 7.98
N PRO A 79 4.72 16.14 7.61
CA PRO A 79 3.83 16.69 8.61
C PRO A 79 3.39 15.51 9.47
N ASP A 80 3.67 15.56 10.78
CA ASP A 80 2.97 14.71 11.73
C ASP A 80 1.51 14.93 11.40
N MET A 81 0.85 13.88 10.88
CA MET A 81 -0.56 13.92 10.55
C MET A 81 -1.28 14.40 11.80
N LEU A 82 -1.68 15.69 11.82
CA LEU A 82 -2.74 16.33 12.61
C LEU A 82 -2.53 17.86 12.55
N GLU A 83 -3.63 18.60 12.49
CA GLU A 83 -3.75 20.07 12.62
C GLU A 83 -3.39 20.95 11.42
N ARG A 84 -4.31 21.01 10.44
CA ARG A 84 -4.73 22.31 9.87
C ARG A 84 -6.25 22.35 9.70
N ILE A 85 -6.95 22.59 10.80
CA ILE A 85 -8.24 23.28 10.81
C ILE A 85 -8.11 24.40 11.83
N ASN A 86 -7.97 25.63 11.33
CA ASN A 86 -8.64 26.81 11.84
C ASN A 86 -9.18 27.55 10.62
#